data_AF-A0A350YK62-F1
#
_entry.id   AF-A0A350YK62-F1
#
_cell.length_a   1.000
_cell.length_b   1.000
_cell.length_c   1.000
_cell.angle_alpha   90.00
_cell.angle_beta   90.00
_cell.angle_gamma   90.00
#
_symmetry.space_group_name_H-M   'P 1'
#
loop_
_entity.id
_entity.type
_entity.pdbx_description
1 polymer ?
#
loop_
_entity_poly.entity_id
_entity_poly.type
_entity_poly.pdbx_seq_one_letter_code
_entity_poly.pdbx_strand_id
1 'polypeptide(L)' 'MNRDQAEGKFDQIKGEIKKAWGKLTDDEIMLYDGQKDLFFGKMKEKYGLAKDAVETRIKEFEKACPTCSSTDTDKPTKVA' A
#
# COMPACT_ATOMS: atom_id res chain seq x y z
N MET A 1 -12.01 -10.55 -13.95
CA MET A 1 -12.66 -9.24 -14.12
C MET A 1 -13.18 -8.79 -12.76
N ASN A 2 -12.43 -7.91 -12.08
CA ASN A 2 -12.80 -7.00 -10.97
C ASN A 2 -11.49 -6.32 -10.48
N ARG A 3 -10.66 -5.82 -11.41
CA ARG A 3 -9.32 -5.29 -11.08
C ARG A 3 -9.39 -3.79 -10.76
N ASP A 4 -10.35 -3.12 -11.38
CA ASP A 4 -10.59 -1.68 -11.31
C ASP A 4 -11.11 -1.19 -9.94
N GLN A 5 -11.81 -2.05 -9.18
CA GLN A 5 -12.25 -1.71 -7.81
C GLN A 5 -11.13 -1.82 -6.79
N ALA A 6 -10.14 -2.68 -7.04
CA ALA A 6 -9.00 -2.85 -6.15
C ALA A 6 -8.08 -1.61 -6.20
N GLU A 7 -7.90 -1.03 -7.39
CA GLU A 7 -7.03 0.12 -7.64
C GLU A 7 -7.53 1.38 -6.91
N GLY A 8 -8.83 1.69 -7.01
CA GLY A 8 -9.42 2.85 -6.33
C GLY A 8 -9.47 2.73 -4.80
N LYS A 9 -9.67 1.51 -4.27
CA LYS A 9 -9.67 1.26 -2.82
C LYS A 9 -8.25 1.23 -2.25
N PHE A 10 -7.28 0.76 -3.03
CA PHE A 10 -5.87 0.75 -2.68
C PHE A 10 -5.31 2.16 -2.51
N ASP A 11 -5.68 3.10 -3.40
CA ASP A 11 -5.23 4.50 -3.31
C ASP A 11 -5.67 5.17 -2.00
N GLN A 12 -6.84 4.79 -1.46
CA GLN A 12 -7.33 5.29 -0.17
C GLN A 12 -6.53 4.75 1.01
N ILE A 13 -6.12 3.47 0.98
CA ILE A 13 -5.38 2.84 2.07
C ILE A 13 -3.86 3.01 1.96
N LYS A 14 -3.33 3.50 0.83
CA LYS A 14 -1.89 3.70 0.62
C LYS A 14 -1.24 4.56 1.72
N GLY A 15 -1.97 5.56 2.22
CA GLY A 15 -1.51 6.43 3.30
C GLY A 15 -1.36 5.71 4.63
N GLU A 16 -2.30 4.81 4.95
CA GLU A 16 -2.24 3.95 6.14
C GLU A 16 -1.12 2.92 6.02
N ILE A 17 -0.97 2.32 4.85
CA ILE A 17 0.10 1.40 4.50
C ILE A 17 1.47 2.06 4.68
N LYS A 18 1.64 3.29 4.18
CA LYS A 18 2.86 4.09 4.34
C LYS A 18 3.15 4.38 5.82
N LYS A 19 2.13 4.71 6.61
CA LYS A 19 2.28 4.93 8.06
C LYS A 19 2.67 3.65 8.80
N ALA A 20 2.05 2.52 8.46
CA ALA A 20 2.32 1.22 9.09
C ALA A 20 3.72 0.67 8.74
N TRP A 21 4.17 0.93 7.52
CA TRP A 21 5.46 0.48 7.00
C TRP A 21 6.34 1.64 6.58
N GLY A 22 6.60 2.62 7.46
CA GLY A 22 7.31 3.86 7.15
C GLY A 22 8.71 3.78 6.51
N LYS A 23 9.23 2.59 6.15
CA LYS A 23 10.39 2.41 5.26
C LYS A 23 10.03 2.05 3.81
N LEU A 24 8.76 1.86 3.50
CA LEU A 24 8.26 1.73 2.13
C LEU A 24 8.08 3.12 1.55
N THR A 25 8.56 3.29 0.32
CA THR A 25 8.27 4.49 -0.47
C THR A 25 6.93 4.34 -1.20
N ASP A 26 6.34 5.47 -1.59
CA ASP A 26 5.11 5.51 -2.38
C ASP A 26 5.22 4.65 -3.66
N ASP A 27 6.38 4.65 -4.32
CA ASP A 27 6.66 3.80 -5.49
C ASP A 27 6.61 2.30 -5.17
N GLU A 28 7.15 1.88 -4.02
CA GLU A 28 7.10 0.47 -3.61
C GLU A 28 5.66 0.05 -3.31
N ILE A 29 4.86 0.92 -2.71
CA ILE A 29 3.45 0.68 -2.44
C ILE A 29 2.67 0.56 -3.76
N MET A 30 2.96 1.41 -4.75
CA MET A 30 2.35 1.34 -6.09
C MET A 30 2.65 0.02 -6.83
N LEU A 31 3.79 -0.63 -6.56
CA LEU A 31 4.06 -1.96 -7.10
C LEU A 31 3.03 -2.99 -6.65
N TYR A 32 2.33 -2.82 -5.53
CA TYR A 32 1.27 -3.74 -5.14
C TYR A 32 0.06 -3.69 -6.09
N ASP A 33 -0.19 -2.57 -6.76
CA ASP A 33 -1.34 -2.49 -7.67
C ASP A 33 -1.05 -3.20 -9.00
N GLY A 34 0.10 -2.88 -9.62
CA GLY A 34 0.50 -3.43 -10.91
C GLY A 34 1.29 -4.75 -10.83
N GLN A 35 2.14 -4.90 -9.81
CA GLN A 35 3.18 -5.94 -9.71
C GLN A 35 3.29 -6.56 -8.29
N LYS A 36 2.18 -7.08 -7.76
CA LYS A 36 2.09 -7.69 -6.41
C LYS A 36 3.26 -8.60 -6.05
N ASP A 37 3.67 -9.47 -6.98
CA ASP A 37 4.78 -10.39 -6.76
C ASP A 37 6.11 -9.70 -6.45
N LEU A 38 6.41 -8.60 -7.14
CA LEU A 38 7.61 -7.78 -6.90
C LEU A 38 7.53 -7.07 -5.56
N PHE A 39 6.37 -6.50 -5.23
CA PHE A 39 6.13 -5.87 -3.92
C PHE A 39 6.38 -6.85 -2.78
N PHE A 40 5.84 -8.05 -2.87
CA PHE A 40 6.05 -9.07 -1.85
C PHE A 40 7.51 -9.56 -1.77
N GLY A 41 8.21 -9.63 -2.91
CA GLY A 41 9.65 -9.91 -2.95
C GLY A 41 10.42 -8.89 -2.13
N LYS A 42 10.17 -7.60 -2.36
CA LYS A 42 10.79 -6.50 -1.61
C LYS A 42 10.45 -6.53 -0.13
N MET A 43 9.19 -6.80 0.21
CA MET A 43 8.75 -6.94 1.61
C MET A 43 9.45 -8.11 2.32
N LYS A 44 9.63 -9.24 1.63
CA LYS A 44 10.37 -10.39 2.16
C LYS A 44 11.85 -10.05 2.35
N GLU A 45 12.49 -9.37 1.39
CA GLU A 45 13.91 -9.01 1.46
C GLU A 45 14.20 -7.95 2.55
N LYS A 46 13.37 -6.91 2.65
CA LYS A 46 13.58 -5.79 3.59
C LYS A 46 13.10 -6.09 5.01
N TYR A 47 11.94 -6.73 5.12
CA TYR A 47 11.23 -6.91 6.40
C TYR A 47 11.17 -8.37 6.85
N GLY A 48 11.58 -9.33 6.03
CA GLY A 48 11.43 -10.76 6.36
C GLY A 48 9.98 -11.23 6.39
N LEU A 49 9.05 -10.45 5.83
CA LEU A 49 7.62 -10.75 5.88
C LEU A 49 7.22 -11.74 4.78
N ALA A 50 6.41 -12.73 5.13
CA ALA A 50 5.79 -13.61 4.16
C ALA A 50 4.70 -12.88 3.38
N LYS A 51 4.48 -13.31 2.12
CA LYS A 51 3.39 -12.84 1.25
C LYS A 51 2.06 -12.74 2.01
N ASP A 52 1.69 -13.82 2.70
CA ASP A 52 0.45 -13.94 3.45
C ASP A 52 0.31 -12.90 4.58
N ALA A 53 1.39 -12.63 5.32
CA ALA A 53 1.40 -11.65 6.40
C ALA A 53 1.17 -10.21 5.86
N VAL A 54 1.78 -9.90 4.72
CA VAL A 54 1.60 -8.61 4.04
C VAL A 54 0.17 -8.49 3.51
N GLU A 55 -0.34 -9.54 2.87
CA GLU A 55 -1.70 -9.57 2.34
C GLU A 55 -2.76 -9.43 3.44
N THR A 56 -2.54 -10.08 4.60
CA THR A 56 -3.40 -9.96 5.77
C THR A 56 -3.42 -8.52 6.28
N ARG A 57 -2.26 -7.87 6.42
CA ARG A 57 -2.19 -6.44 6.81
C ARG A 57 -2.97 -5.55 5.86
N ILE A 58 -2.82 -5.75 4.55
CA ILE A 58 -3.55 -4.95 3.55
C ILE A 58 -5.05 -5.18 3.69
N LYS A 59 -5.51 -6.43 3.84
CA LYS A 59 -6.91 -6.75 4.08
C LYS A 59 -7.44 -6.15 5.39
N GLU A 60 -6.61 -6.03 6.42
CA GLU A 60 -6.96 -5.32 7.66
C GLU A 60 -7.22 -3.83 7.36
N PHE A 61 -6.34 -3.15 6.62
CA PHE A 61 -6.56 -1.76 6.21
C PHE A 61 -7.79 -1.59 5.31
N GLU A 62 -8.02 -2.51 4.36
CA GLU A 62 -9.20 -2.51 3.49
C GLU A 62 -10.53 -2.68 4.24
N LYS A 63 -10.50 -3.33 5.42
CA LYS A 63 -11.66 -3.55 6.28
C LYS A 63 -11.80 -2.48 7.35
N ALA A 64 -10.69 -1.90 7.81
CA ALA A 64 -10.66 -0.91 8.88
C ALA A 64 -11.27 0.45 8.47
N CYS A 65 -11.49 0.71 7.17
CA CYS A 65 -12.06 1.96 6.70
C CYS A 65 -13.52 1.82 6.21
N PRO A 66 -14.55 1.95 7.08
CA PRO A 66 -15.92 2.25 6.66
C PRO A 66 -16.19 3.76 6.50
N THR A 67 -15.41 4.64 7.14
CA THR A 67 -15.52 6.12 7.00
C THR A 67 -14.20 6.81 7.39
N CYS A 68 -13.28 7.03 6.47
CA CYS A 68 -12.22 8.02 6.72
C CYS A 68 -11.84 8.74 5.43
N SER A 69 -12.60 9.79 5.14
CA SER A 69 -12.15 10.87 4.26
C SER A 69 -11.18 11.74 5.04
N SER A 70 -9.87 11.49 4.89
CA SER A 70 -8.87 12.55 4.97
C SER A 70 -7.61 12.10 4.23
N THR A 71 -7.55 12.48 2.95
CA THR A 71 -6.35 12.41 2.13
C THR A 71 -5.30 13.38 2.68
N ASP A 72 -4.46 12.89 3.59
CA ASP A 72 -3.15 13.51 3.83
C ASP A 72 -2.15 12.82 2.91
N THR A 73 -2.15 13.26 1.64
CA THR A 73 -1.07 12.95 0.70
C THR A 73 0.12 13.82 1.08
N ASP A 74 0.91 13.37 2.06
CA ASP A 74 2.26 13.91 2.22
C ASP A 74 3.11 13.46 1.02
N LYS A 75 3.22 14.37 0.03
CA LYS A 75 4.50 14.88 -0.49
C LYS A 75 4.31 15.95 -1.57
N PRO A 76 4.74 17.21 -1.33
CA PRO A 76 5.25 18.09 -2.36
C PRO A 76 6.75 17.82 -2.55
N THR A 77 7.17 17.25 -3.68
CA THR A 77 8.57 17.37 -4.10
C THR A 77 8.72 17.23 -5.62
N LYS A 78 8.65 18.37 -6.31
CA LYS A 78 9.62 18.66 -7.38
C LYS A 78 10.05 20.11 -7.22
N VAL A 79 11.19 20.28 -6.55
CA VAL A 79 12.06 21.44 -6.65
C VAL A 79 12.97 21.19 -7.85
N ALA A 80 12.83 22.01 -8.89
CA ALA A 80 13.79 22.41 -9.92
C ALA A 80 13.04 22.99 -11.12
#